data_AF-A0A839XQY6-F1
#
_entry.id   AF-A0A839XQY6-F1
#
_cell.length_a   1.000
_cell.length_b   1.000
_cell.length_c   1.000
_cell.angle_alpha   90.00
_cell.angle_beta   90.00
_cell.angle_gamma   90.00
#
_symmetry.space_group_name_H-M   'P 1'
#
loop_
_entity.id
_entity.type
_entity.pdbx_description
1 polymer ?
#
loop_
_entity_poly.entity_id
_entity_poly.type
_entity_poly.pdbx_seq_one_letter_code
_entity_poly.pdbx_strand_id
1 'polypeptide(L)' 'MNAHSPTAPTQNPQPSLPRVDEPDAAQRRRAVRAIASAARDAEDCALLLDALGLDPEEGRTTLPSQRDQ' A
#
# COMPACT_ATOMS: atom_id res chain seq x y z
N MET A 1 -36.75 34.39 -32.43
CA MET A 1 -35.63 34.65 -31.49
C MET A 1 -35.39 33.37 -30.72
N ASN A 2 -34.48 32.51 -31.19
CA ASN A 2 -34.20 31.23 -30.54
C ASN A 2 -32.91 31.37 -29.73
N ALA A 3 -33.04 31.32 -28.41
CA ALA A 3 -31.92 31.38 -27.49
C ALA A 3 -31.17 30.05 -27.51
N HIS A 4 -29.98 30.02 -28.10
CA HIS A 4 -29.05 28.90 -27.97
C HIS A 4 -28.45 28.94 -26.57
N SER A 5 -28.88 28.03 -25.70
CA SER A 5 -28.26 27.83 -24.38
C SER A 5 -26.80 27.39 -24.53
N PRO A 6 -25.86 27.96 -23.76
CA PRO A 6 -24.45 27.64 -23.88
C PRO A 6 -24.16 26.25 -23.29
N THR A 7 -23.52 25.44 -24.13
CA THR A 7 -22.50 24.41 -23.85
C THR A 7 -22.53 23.75 -22.47
N ALA A 8 -22.85 22.45 -22.48
CA ALA A 8 -22.64 21.54 -21.36
C ALA A 8 -21.22 21.70 -20.76
N PRO A 9 -21.06 21.68 -19.42
CA PRO A 9 -19.73 21.55 -18.85
C PRO A 9 -19.23 20.16 -19.22
N THR A 10 -18.27 20.09 -20.13
CA THR A 10 -17.50 18.87 -20.38
C THR A 10 -16.82 18.54 -19.05
N GLN A 11 -17.43 17.64 -18.28
CA GLN A 11 -16.83 17.06 -17.10
C GLN A 11 -15.75 16.13 -17.62
N ASN A 12 -14.56 16.67 -17.86
CA ASN A 12 -13.37 15.89 -18.12
C ASN A 12 -13.19 14.97 -16.91
N PRO A 13 -13.41 13.64 -17.01
CA PRO A 13 -13.23 12.75 -15.88
C PRO A 13 -11.73 12.68 -15.64
N GLN A 14 -11.22 13.58 -14.79
CA GLN A 14 -9.86 13.42 -14.32
C GLN A 14 -9.78 12.05 -13.67
N PRO A 15 -8.81 11.20 -14.05
CA PRO A 15 -8.56 9.97 -13.31
C PRO A 15 -8.24 10.41 -11.88
N SER A 16 -9.18 10.16 -10.96
CA SER A 16 -8.92 10.28 -9.54
C SER A 16 -7.88 9.23 -9.24
N LEU A 17 -6.60 9.64 -9.27
CA LEU A 17 -5.52 8.80 -8.78
C LEU A 17 -5.96 8.31 -7.39
N PRO A 18 -5.89 6.99 -7.12
CA PRO A 18 -6.22 6.51 -5.79
C PRO A 18 -5.42 7.35 -4.81
N ARG A 19 -6.11 7.97 -3.86
CA ARG A 19 -5.47 8.69 -2.78
C ARG A 19 -4.50 7.69 -2.17
N VAL A 20 -3.22 8.00 -2.20
CA VAL A 20 -2.20 7.15 -1.59
C VAL A 20 -2.37 7.37 -0.09
N ASP A 21 -3.37 6.72 0.47
CA ASP A 21 -3.55 6.64 1.91
C ASP A 21 -2.32 5.92 2.49
N GLU A 22 -2.01 6.21 3.76
CA GLU A 22 -0.92 5.54 4.45
C GLU A 22 -1.10 4.02 4.35
N PRO A 23 -0.02 3.27 4.08
CA PRO A 23 -0.14 1.84 3.82
C PRO A 23 -0.73 1.14 5.03
N ASP A 24 -1.81 0.40 4.79
CA ASP A 24 -2.45 -0.36 5.85
C ASP A 24 -1.51 -1.47 6.39
N ALA A 25 -1.84 -2.02 7.56
CA ALA A 25 -1.00 -3.05 8.19
C ALA A 25 -0.82 -4.31 7.31
N ALA A 26 -1.76 -4.62 6.42
CA ALA A 26 -1.65 -5.76 5.51
C ALA A 26 -0.72 -5.45 4.33
N GLN A 27 -0.71 -4.22 3.83
CA GLN A 27 0.22 -3.73 2.82
C GLN A 27 1.64 -3.69 3.38
N ARG A 28 1.83 -3.15 4.60
CA ARG A 28 3.13 -3.13 5.27
C ARG A 28 3.67 -4.55 5.50
N ARG A 29 2.86 -5.48 6.02
CA ARG A 29 3.23 -6.90 6.15
C ARG A 29 3.66 -7.52 4.81
N ARG A 30 2.94 -7.21 3.74
CA ARG A 30 3.24 -7.75 2.40
C ARG A 30 4.56 -7.17 1.88
N ALA A 31 4.82 -5.89 2.12
CA ALA A 31 6.07 -5.23 1.78
C ALA A 31 7.26 -5.85 2.53
N VAL A 32 7.15 -6.03 3.85
CA VAL A 32 8.20 -6.69 4.66
C VAL A 32 8.53 -8.08 4.13
N ARG A 33 7.52 -8.89 3.79
CA ARG A 33 7.73 -10.23 3.23
C ARG A 33 8.38 -10.20 1.85
N ALA A 34 8.00 -9.26 0.99
CA ALA A 34 8.60 -9.11 -0.32
C ALA A 34 10.09 -8.75 -0.19
N ILE A 35 10.43 -7.81 0.69
CA ILE A 35 11.82 -7.41 0.98
C ILE A 35 12.62 -8.58 1.54
N ALA A 36 12.10 -9.27 2.56
CA ALA A 36 12.77 -10.43 3.13
C ALA A 36 13.01 -11.56 2.10
N SER A 37 12.13 -11.70 1.11
CA SER A 37 12.32 -12.69 0.03
C SER A 37 13.32 -12.26 -1.05
N ALA A 38 13.55 -10.96 -1.21
CA ALA A 38 14.43 -10.39 -2.23
C ALA A 38 15.83 -10.04 -1.70
N ALA A 39 15.96 -9.86 -0.39
CA ALA A 39 17.21 -9.54 0.28
C ALA A 39 18.22 -10.68 0.15
N ARG A 40 19.51 -10.34 0.09
CA ARG A 40 20.60 -11.32 -0.05
C ARG A 40 20.92 -12.01 1.27
N ASP A 41 20.81 -11.27 2.36
CA ASP A 41 21.09 -11.72 3.72
C ASP A 41 20.29 -10.88 4.74
N ALA A 42 20.47 -11.17 6.03
CA ALA A 42 19.74 -10.53 7.11
C ALA A 42 20.12 -9.04 7.28
N GLU A 43 21.36 -8.66 6.98
CA GLU A 43 21.83 -7.28 7.12
C GLU A 43 21.26 -6.41 5.99
N ASP A 44 21.31 -6.91 4.75
CA ASP A 44 20.67 -6.29 3.59
C ASP A 44 19.16 -6.10 3.80
N CYS A 45 18.49 -7.11 4.35
CA CYS A 45 17.07 -7.02 4.69
C CYS A 45 16.80 -5.90 5.71
N ALA A 46 17.62 -5.80 6.77
CA ALA A 46 17.45 -4.78 7.80
C ALA A 46 17.63 -3.36 7.22
N LEU A 47 18.63 -3.16 6.36
CA LEU A 47 18.87 -1.86 5.70
C LEU A 47 17.71 -1.45 4.79
N LEU A 48 17.15 -2.38 4.02
CA LEU A 48 16.02 -2.12 3.14
C LEU A 48 14.73 -1.78 3.92
N LEU A 49 14.51 -2.44 5.06
CA LEU A 49 13.37 -2.16 5.93
C LEU A 49 13.49 -0.79 6.60
N ASP A 50 14.67 -0.46 7.12
CA ASP A 50 14.96 0.83 7.76
C ASP A 50 14.78 1.99 6.77
N ALA A 51 15.29 1.85 5.55
CA ALA A 51 15.12 2.85 4.48
C ALA A 51 13.65 3.14 4.13
N LEU A 52 12.74 2.21 4.42
CA LEU A 52 11.30 2.34 4.18
C LEU A 52 10.49 2.61 5.46
N GLY A 53 11.14 2.69 6.62
CA GLY A 53 10.48 2.85 7.92
C GLY A 53 9.55 1.68 8.26
N LEU A 54 9.92 0.46 7.85
CA LEU A 54 9.18 -0.77 8.12
C LEU A 54 9.80 -1.51 9.29
N ASP A 55 8.97 -2.06 10.19
CA ASP A 55 9.44 -2.91 11.27
C ASP A 55 9.44 -4.39 10.83
N PRO A 56 10.53 -5.15 11.04
CA PRO A 56 10.61 -6.58 10.70
C PRO A 56 9.48 -7.42 11.31
N GLU A 57 9.01 -7.04 12.50
CA GLU A 57 7.95 -7.75 13.22
C GLU A 57 6.59 -7.65 12.50
N GLU A 58 6.38 -6.64 11.66
CA GLU A 58 5.15 -6.50 10.86
C GLU A 58 5.00 -7.61 9.82
N GLY A 59 6.11 -8.22 9.37
CA GLY A 59 6.11 -9.36 8.47
C GLY A 59 5.59 -10.65 9.12
N ARG A 60 5.61 -10.71 10.45
CA ARG A 60 5.27 -11.91 11.22
C ARG A 60 3.75 -12.06 11.25
N THR A 61 3.29 -13.23 10.82
CA THR A 61 1.90 -13.61 11.11
C THR A 61 1.88 -14.03 12.58
N THR A 62 1.27 -13.22 13.44
CA THR A 62 0.73 -13.74 14.70
C THR A 62 -0.39 -14.69 14.29
N LEU A 63 -0.04 -15.95 14.01
CA LEU A 63 -1.05 -16.99 13.96
C LEU A 63 -1.79 -16.86 15.30
N PRO A 64 -3.12 -16.64 15.32
CA PRO A 64 -3.84 -16.79 16.57
C PRO A 64 -3.45 -18.19 17.06
N SER A 65 -2.82 -18.23 18.24
CA SER A 65 -2.45 -19.47 18.91
C SER A 65 -3.57 -20.46 18.68
N GLN A 66 -3.20 -21.60 18.07
CA GLN A 66 -4.05 -22.74 17.75
C GLN A 66 -5.34 -22.67 18.55
N ARG A 67 -6.48 -22.47 17.86
CA ARG A 67 -7.79 -22.59 18.49
C ARG A 67 -7.79 -23.96 19.17
N ASP A 68 -7.76 -23.94 20.49
CA ASP A 68 -8.07 -25.07 21.37
C ASP A 68 -9.49 -25.52 21.01
N GLN A 69 -9.62 -26.42 20.02
CA GLN A 69 -10.83 -27.19 19.69
C GLN A 69 -10.43 -28.48 18.97
#